data_AF-A0A5J5L1D7-F1
#
_entry.id   AF-A0A5J5L1D7-F1
#
_cell.length_a   1.000
_cell.length_b   1.000
_cell.length_c   1.000
_cell.angle_alpha   90.00
_cell.angle_beta   90.00
_cell.angle_gamma   90.00
#
_symmetry.space_group_name_H-M   'P 1'
#
loop_
_entity.id
_entity.type
_entity.pdbx_description
1 polymer ?
#
loop_
_entity_poly.entity_id
_entity_poly.type
_entity_poly.pdbx_seq_one_letter_code
_entity_poly.pdbx_strand_id
1 'polypeptide(L)' 'MTDSTLTQLRDRLVCLADEAEKIRAERDDAIREAVEDGTPIAQVARDAGVTRRIIYKIIDTR' A
#
# COMPACT_ATOMS: atom_id res chain seq x y z
N MET A 1 -3.80 35.32 12.55
CA MET A 1 -3.63 34.95 11.13
C MET A 1 -2.78 33.67 10.96
N THR A 2 -2.92 32.67 11.84
CA THR A 2 -2.13 31.42 11.81
C THR A 2 -2.97 30.17 11.56
N ASP A 3 -4.29 30.25 11.74
CA ASP A 3 -5.19 29.11 11.55
C ASP A 3 -5.30 28.65 10.10
N SER A 4 -5.12 29.56 9.13
CA SER A 4 -5.26 29.21 7.71
C SER A 4 -4.13 28.29 7.22
N THR A 5 -2.88 28.52 7.63
CA THR A 5 -1.74 27.68 7.22
C THR A 5 -1.76 26.31 7.89
N LEU A 6 -2.16 26.25 9.16
CA LEU A 6 -2.29 24.97 9.87
C LEU A 6 -3.44 24.14 9.30
N THR A 7 -4.56 24.78 8.93
CA THR A 7 -5.69 24.13 8.25
C THR A 7 -5.28 23.60 6.88
N GLN A 8 -4.63 24.41 6.05
CA GLN A 8 -4.15 23.99 4.73
C GLN A 8 -3.15 22.83 4.81
N LEU A 9 -2.22 22.87 5.76
CA LEU A 9 -1.27 21.77 5.97
C LEU A 9 -1.99 20.48 6.37
N ARG A 10 -2.95 20.57 7.30
CA ARG A 10 -3.75 19.42 7.72
C ARG A 10 -4.52 18.82 6.53
N ASP A 11 -5.18 19.65 5.74
CA ASP A 11 -5.97 19.17 4.60
C ASP A 11 -5.06 18.47 3.57
N ARG A 12 -3.86 19.01 3.34
CA ARG A 12 -2.86 18.36 2.48
C ARG A 12 -2.32 17.05 3.06
N LEU A 13 -2.15 16.96 4.38
CA LEU A 13 -1.76 15.71 5.05
C LEU A 13 -2.85 14.64 4.92
N VAL A 14 -4.13 15.03 4.99
CA VAL A 14 -5.26 14.10 4.75
C VAL A 14 -5.22 13.58 3.32
N CYS A 15 -5.10 14.45 2.31
CA CYS A 15 -5.03 14.00 0.92
C CYS A 15 -3.85 13.05 0.67
N LEU A 16 -2.66 13.34 1.22
CA LEU A 16 -1.50 12.45 1.09
C LEU A 16 -1.71 11.11 1.80
N ALA A 17 -2.42 11.10 2.93
CA ALA A 17 -2.75 9.87 3.63
C ALA A 17 -3.71 8.99 2.80
N ASP A 18 -4.71 9.59 2.17
CA ASP A 18 -5.67 8.91 1.29
C ASP A 18 -4.97 8.35 0.04
N GLU A 19 -4.11 9.15 -0.60
CA GLU A 19 -3.31 8.70 -1.74
C GLU A 19 -2.39 7.53 -1.34
N ALA A 20 -1.74 7.62 -0.19
CA ALA A 20 -0.89 6.54 0.31
C ALA A 20 -1.68 5.26 0.62
N GLU A 21 -2.93 5.38 1.09
CA GLU A 21 -3.81 4.23 1.31
C GLU A 21 -4.24 3.59 0.00
N LYS A 22 -4.60 4.40 -1.00
CA LYS A 22 -4.92 3.90 -2.33
C LYS A 22 -3.76 3.14 -2.96
N ILE A 23 -2.54 3.69 -2.88
CA ILE A 23 -1.33 3.03 -3.39
C ILE A 23 -1.08 1.71 -2.65
N ARG A 24 -1.31 1.66 -1.32
CA ARG A 24 -1.18 0.40 -0.56
C ARG A 24 -2.18 -0.65 -1.04
N ALA A 25 -3.44 -0.26 -1.26
CA ALA A 25 -4.47 -1.17 -1.76
C ALA A 25 -4.14 -1.70 -3.15
N GLU A 26 -3.76 -0.83 -4.10
CA GLU A 26 -3.35 -1.21 -5.46
C GLU A 26 -2.16 -2.16 -5.46
N ARG A 27 -1.16 -1.90 -4.60
CA ARG A 27 -0.02 -2.81 -4.42
C ARG A 27 -0.47 -4.18 -3.90
N ASP A 28 -1.36 -4.21 -2.92
CA ASP A 28 -1.83 -5.46 -2.33
C ASP A 28 -2.68 -6.27 -3.33
N ASP A 29 -3.44 -5.61 -4.20
CA ASP A 29 -4.14 -6.24 -5.32
C ASP A 29 -3.15 -6.86 -6.32
N ALA A 30 -2.14 -6.10 -6.77
CA ALA A 30 -1.11 -6.60 -7.67
C ALA A 30 -0.28 -7.75 -7.07
N ILE A 31 -0.03 -7.72 -5.75
CA ILE A 31 0.62 -8.83 -5.03
C ILE A 31 -0.24 -10.09 -5.12
N ARG A 32 -1.56 -9.99 -4.92
CA ARG A 32 -2.47 -11.14 -4.98
C ARG A 32 -2.49 -11.73 -6.38
N GLU A 33 -2.71 -10.90 -7.39
CA GLU A 33 -2.73 -11.31 -8.80
C GLU A 33 -1.43 -12.03 -9.18
N ALA A 34 -0.26 -11.45 -8.87
CA ALA A 34 1.02 -12.07 -9.21
C ALA A 34 1.22 -13.45 -8.54
N VAL A 35 0.76 -13.62 -7.29
CA VAL A 35 0.83 -14.91 -6.59
C VAL A 35 -0.16 -15.92 -7.20
N GLU A 36 -1.38 -15.49 -7.55
CA GLU A 36 -2.39 -16.32 -8.21
C GLU A 36 -1.92 -16.79 -9.60
N ASP A 37 -1.19 -15.94 -10.33
CA ASP A 37 -0.55 -16.27 -11.62
C ASP A 37 0.66 -17.21 -11.48
N GLY A 38 1.01 -17.60 -10.25
CA GLY A 38 2.09 -18.55 -9.96
C GLY A 38 3.49 -17.92 -9.87
N THR A 39 3.58 -16.59 -9.79
CA THR A 39 4.87 -15.94 -9.55
C THR A 39 5.40 -16.34 -8.17
N PRO A 40 6.67 -16.77 -8.04
CA PRO A 40 7.21 -17.18 -6.74
C PRO A 40 7.10 -16.07 -5.69
N ILE A 41 6.60 -16.39 -4.49
CA ILE A 41 6.45 -15.42 -3.37
C ILE A 41 7.74 -14.66 -3.07
N ALA A 42 8.90 -15.30 -3.20
CA ALA A 42 10.19 -14.64 -3.00
C ALA A 42 10.48 -13.55 -4.04
N GLN A 43 10.01 -13.72 -5.28
CA GLN A 43 10.11 -12.72 -6.34
C GLN A 43 9.11 -11.59 -6.09
N VAL A 44 7.83 -11.92 -5.85
CA VAL A 44 6.79 -10.92 -5.54
C VAL A 44 7.18 -10.04 -4.35
N ALA A 45 7.73 -10.63 -3.27
CA ALA A 45 8.20 -9.89 -2.11
C ALA A 45 9.32 -8.89 -2.45
N ARG A 46 10.27 -9.28 -3.32
CA ARG A 46 11.35 -8.38 -3.77
C ARG A 46 10.79 -7.23 -4.59
N ASP A 47 9.95 -7.53 -5.57
CA ASP A 47 9.42 -6.53 -6.52
C ASP A 47 8.49 -5.54 -5.83
N ALA A 48 7.66 -6.02 -4.90
CA ALA A 48 6.76 -5.17 -4.11
C ALA A 48 7.46 -4.44 -2.95
N GLY A 49 8.76 -4.70 -2.70
CA GLY A 49 9.50 -4.05 -1.61
C GLY A 49 9.00 -4.42 -0.21
N VAL A 50 8.48 -5.63 -0.02
CA VAL A 50 7.92 -6.11 1.25
C VAL A 50 8.53 -7.44 1.69
N THR A 51 8.31 -7.81 2.95
CA THR A 51 8.74 -9.13 3.43
C THR A 51 7.77 -10.23 2.99
N ARG A 52 8.24 -11.47 2.88
CA ARG A 52 7.37 -12.65 2.62
C ARG A 52 6.21 -12.75 3.61
N ARG A 53 6.44 -12.37 4.87
CA ARG A 53 5.38 -12.32 5.91
C ARG A 53 4.23 -11.40 5.53
N ILE A 54 4.52 -10.26 4.90
CA ILE A 54 3.49 -9.32 4.42
C ILE A 54 2.71 -9.95 3.26
N ILE A 55 3.40 -10.61 2.32
CA ILE A 55 2.74 -11.34 1.23
C ILE A 55 1.76 -12.37 1.79
N TYR A 56 2.19 -13.20 2.76
CA TYR A 56 1.31 -14.18 3.39
C TYR A 56 0.08 -13.55 4.03
N LYS A 57 0.22 -12.42 4.72
CA LYS A 57 -0.95 -11.71 5.27
C LYS A 57 -1.91 -11.26 4.16
N ILE A 58 -1.40 -10.67 3.10
CA ILE A 58 -2.20 -10.13 1.99
C ILE A 58 -3.02 -11.23 1.30
N ILE A 59 -2.43 -12.42 1.09
CA ILE A 59 -3.11 -13.53 0.40
C ILE A 59 -4.03 -14.34 1.33
N ASP A 60 -3.78 -14.33 2.65
CA ASP A 60 -4.53 -15.10 3.66
C ASP A 60 -5.76 -14.35 4.21
N THR A 61 -6.01 -13.11 3.76
CA THR A 61 -7.15 -12.30 4.26
C THR A 61 -8.50 -12.68 3.59
N ARG A 62 -8.76 -13.95 3.30
CA ARG A 62 -10.05 -14.44 2.78
C ARG A 62 -10.97 -14.96 3.89
#